data_AF-A0A951T5W8-F1
#
_entry.id   AF-A0A951T5W8-F1
#
_cell.length_a   1.000
_cell.length_b   1.000
_cell.length_c   1.000
_cell.angle_alpha   90.00
_cell.angle_beta   90.00
_cell.angle_gamma   90.00
#
_symmetry.space_group_name_H-M   'P 1'
#
loop_
_entity.id
_entity.type
_entity.pdbx_description
1 polymer ?
#
loop_
_entity_poly.entity_id
_entity_poly.type
_entity_poly.pdbx_seq_one_letter_code
_entity_poly.pdbx_strand_id
1 'polypeptide(L)'
;MYLSAVLAATLVHEPGVLAGGLGIALVCCGRMRGVLLRKAFFAVLPVNLMISAGLVLAGGLAGSIDGNALLLLNLRVLLLSLLVAWTVHAVDFDRVLARWPAARRWLAIVRIHIGLLQRQASDYRIAFASRSAEPPTLATRYRAVAAHGLGLLDKAVQNAEATTLAMRSRGALDD
;
A
#
# COMPACT_ATOMS: atom_id res chain seq x y z
N MET A 1 7.57 -18.60 -1.64
CA MET A 1 6.16 -18.98 -1.42
C MET A 1 5.17 -17.93 -1.92
N TYR A 2 5.35 -16.63 -1.67
CA TYR A 2 4.46 -15.60 -2.22
C TYR A 2 4.44 -15.56 -3.77
N LEU A 3 5.60 -15.46 -4.41
CA LEU A 3 5.71 -15.43 -5.89
C LEU A 3 5.09 -16.67 -6.55
N SER A 4 5.32 -17.85 -5.99
CA SER A 4 4.70 -19.10 -6.47
C SER A 4 3.18 -19.10 -6.30
N ALA A 5 2.65 -18.54 -5.20
CA ALA A 5 1.21 -18.44 -4.98
C ALA A 5 0.55 -17.43 -5.94
N VAL A 6 1.22 -16.32 -6.24
CA VAL A 6 0.75 -15.34 -7.24
C VAL A 6 0.72 -15.94 -8.63
N LEU A 7 1.80 -16.63 -9.04
CA LEU A 7 1.87 -17.31 -10.33
C LEU A 7 0.78 -18.41 -10.46
N ALA A 8 0.60 -19.21 -9.41
CA ALA A 8 -0.47 -20.21 -9.38
C ALA A 8 -1.87 -19.56 -9.51
N ALA A 9 -2.13 -18.46 -8.80
CA ALA A 9 -3.41 -17.74 -8.87
C ALA A 9 -3.69 -17.15 -10.27
N THR A 10 -2.65 -16.79 -11.03
CA THR A 10 -2.80 -16.30 -12.41
C THR A 10 -3.01 -17.41 -13.43
N LEU A 11 -2.47 -18.61 -13.19
CA LEU A 11 -2.56 -19.75 -14.11
C LEU A 11 -3.86 -20.55 -13.97
N VAL A 12 -4.51 -20.47 -12.81
CA VAL A 12 -5.77 -21.18 -12.54
C VAL A 12 -6.95 -20.44 -13.21
N HIS A 13 -7.68 -21.18 -14.04
CA HIS A 13 -8.90 -20.72 -14.73
C HIS A 13 -10.18 -21.35 -14.15
N GLU A 14 -10.03 -22.28 -13.20
CA GLU A 14 -11.12 -22.97 -12.51
C GLU A 14 -11.58 -22.14 -11.29
N PRO A 15 -12.87 -21.71 -11.23
CA PRO A 15 -13.36 -20.88 -10.13
C PRO A 15 -13.33 -21.61 -8.79
N GLY A 16 -13.57 -22.93 -8.79
CA GLY A 16 -13.51 -23.76 -7.58
C GLY A 16 -12.11 -23.81 -6.96
N VAL A 17 -11.07 -23.88 -7.79
CA VAL A 17 -9.67 -23.91 -7.32
C VAL A 17 -9.26 -22.55 -6.75
N LEU A 18 -9.71 -21.44 -7.36
CA LEU A 18 -9.51 -20.09 -6.82
C LEU A 18 -10.23 -19.89 -5.48
N ALA A 19 -11.47 -20.37 -5.36
CA ALA A 19 -12.22 -20.34 -4.09
C ALA A 19 -11.51 -21.17 -3.00
N GLY A 20 -11.03 -22.36 -3.36
CA GLY A 20 -10.24 -23.21 -2.47
C GLY A 20 -8.94 -22.53 -2.03
N GLY A 21 -8.22 -21.90 -2.96
CA GLY A 21 -7.00 -21.12 -2.68
C GLY A 21 -7.27 -19.95 -1.73
N LEU A 22 -8.40 -19.25 -1.90
CA LEU A 22 -8.85 -18.21 -0.98
C LEU A 22 -9.15 -18.76 0.42
N GLY A 23 -9.83 -19.91 0.49
CA GLY A 23 -10.10 -20.61 1.75
C GLY A 23 -8.81 -21.00 2.48
N ILE A 24 -7.85 -21.59 1.77
CA ILE A 24 -6.54 -21.95 2.33
C ILE A 24 -5.80 -20.71 2.82
N ALA A 25 -5.76 -19.64 2.02
CA ALA A 25 -5.11 -18.38 2.41
C ALA A 25 -5.74 -17.79 3.68
N LEU A 26 -7.08 -17.83 3.81
CA LEU A 26 -7.80 -17.37 4.99
C LEU A 26 -7.51 -18.21 6.25
N VAL A 27 -7.40 -19.54 6.10
CA VAL A 27 -7.03 -20.43 7.20
C VAL A 27 -5.59 -20.14 7.65
N CYS A 28 -4.65 -19.97 6.70
CA CYS A 28 -3.26 -19.63 6.98
C CYS A 28 -3.08 -18.24 7.65
N CYS A 29 -4.00 -17.30 7.42
CA CYS A 29 -3.97 -15.98 8.07
C CYS A 29 -4.29 -16.02 9.58
N GLY A 30 -4.84 -17.13 10.10
CA GLY A 30 -5.11 -17.31 11.52
C GLY A 30 -6.06 -16.27 12.12
N ARG A 31 -5.73 -15.75 13.32
CA ARG A 31 -6.62 -14.94 14.16
C ARG A 31 -6.96 -13.56 13.56
N MET A 32 -6.17 -13.07 12.61
CA MET A 32 -6.40 -11.78 11.92
C MET A 32 -7.15 -11.89 10.59
N ARG A 33 -7.66 -13.09 10.24
CA ARG A 33 -8.37 -13.36 8.99
C ARG A 33 -9.44 -12.33 8.64
N GLY A 34 -10.26 -11.90 9.60
CA GLY A 34 -11.37 -10.98 9.37
C GLY A 34 -10.92 -9.54 9.09
N VAL A 35 -9.91 -9.06 9.82
CA VAL A 35 -9.39 -7.70 9.64
C VAL A 35 -8.65 -7.58 8.32
N LEU A 36 -7.81 -8.57 7.97
CA LEU A 36 -7.10 -8.59 6.69
C LEU A 36 -8.07 -8.72 5.53
N LEU A 37 -9.06 -9.62 5.63
CA LEU A 37 -10.07 -9.78 4.58
C LEU A 37 -10.87 -8.50 4.38
N ARG A 38 -11.33 -7.86 5.46
CA ARG A 38 -12.06 -6.60 5.38
C ARG A 38 -11.21 -5.51 4.73
N LYS A 39 -9.94 -5.39 5.13
CA LYS A 39 -9.01 -4.39 4.58
C LYS A 39 -8.72 -4.64 3.10
N ALA A 40 -8.47 -5.88 2.71
CA ALA A 40 -8.26 -6.27 1.32
C ALA A 40 -9.51 -6.05 0.47
N PHE A 41 -10.68 -6.46 0.98
CA PHE A 41 -11.96 -6.28 0.32
C PHE A 41 -12.26 -4.80 0.06
N PHE A 42 -12.21 -3.94 1.09
CA PHE A 42 -12.47 -2.50 0.90
C PHE A 42 -11.42 -1.79 0.04
N ALA A 43 -10.17 -2.24 0.06
CA ALA A 43 -9.14 -1.69 -0.82
C ALA A 43 -9.42 -1.97 -2.30
N VAL A 44 -9.98 -3.16 -2.60
CA VAL A 44 -10.23 -3.63 -3.96
C VAL A 44 -11.61 -3.23 -4.49
N LEU A 45 -12.60 -3.13 -3.59
CA LEU A 45 -14.00 -2.91 -3.91
C LEU A 45 -14.24 -1.78 -4.95
N PRO A 46 -13.69 -0.56 -4.80
CA PRO A 46 -14.00 0.51 -5.75
C PRO A 46 -13.51 0.21 -7.17
N VAL A 47 -12.28 -0.32 -7.28
CA VAL A 47 -11.68 -0.70 -8.56
C VAL A 47 -12.45 -1.86 -9.19
N ASN A 48 -12.77 -2.86 -8.38
CA ASN A 48 -13.44 -4.06 -8.85
C ASN A 48 -14.91 -3.83 -9.22
N LEU A 49 -15.60 -2.92 -8.51
CA LEU A 49 -16.93 -2.44 -8.90
C LEU A 49 -16.87 -1.69 -10.23
N MET A 50 -15.86 -0.83 -10.43
CA MET A 50 -15.68 -0.10 -11.69
C MET A 50 -15.45 -1.05 -12.87
N ILE A 51 -14.56 -2.04 -12.70
CA ILE A 51 -14.27 -3.05 -13.74
C ILE A 51 -15.51 -3.93 -13.99
N SER A 52 -16.18 -4.39 -12.94
CA SER A 52 -17.37 -5.23 -13.07
C SER A 52 -18.52 -4.47 -13.74
N ALA A 53 -18.73 -3.20 -13.39
CA ALA A 53 -19.72 -2.35 -14.05
C ALA A 53 -19.38 -2.15 -15.54
N GLY A 54 -18.12 -1.91 -15.87
CA GLY A 54 -17.66 -1.80 -17.26
C GLY A 54 -17.92 -3.08 -18.06
N LEU A 55 -17.63 -4.25 -17.48
CA LEU A 55 -17.86 -5.55 -18.11
C LEU A 55 -19.35 -5.87 -18.29
N VAL A 56 -20.18 -5.55 -17.30
CA VAL A 56 -21.64 -5.75 -17.39
C VAL A 56 -22.25 -4.83 -18.44
N LEU A 57 -21.82 -3.56 -18.52
CA LEU A 57 -22.28 -2.63 -19.54
C LEU A 57 -21.87 -3.09 -20.94
N ALA A 58 -20.60 -3.50 -21.11
CA ALA A 58 -20.10 -4.01 -22.38
C ALA A 58 -20.80 -5.32 -22.81
N GLY A 59 -21.02 -6.24 -21.87
CA GLY A 59 -21.73 -7.50 -22.12
C GLY A 59 -23.23 -7.29 -22.39
N GLY A 60 -23.85 -6.30 -21.74
CA GLY A 60 -25.23 -5.88 -22.01
C GLY A 60 -25.39 -5.30 -23.42
N LEU A 61 -24.42 -4.51 -23.88
CA LEU A 61 -24.37 -3.99 -25.25
C LEU A 61 -24.11 -5.09 -26.29
N ALA A 62 -23.31 -6.10 -25.94
CA ALA A 62 -22.98 -7.25 -26.80
C ALA A 62 -24.01 -8.39 -26.73
N GLY A 63 -25.05 -8.29 -25.89
CA GLY A 63 -26.10 -9.30 -25.72
C GLY A 63 -25.66 -10.61 -25.05
N SER A 64 -24.43 -10.67 -24.51
CA SER A 64 -23.92 -11.83 -23.79
C SER A 64 -23.11 -11.40 -22.57
N ILE A 65 -23.56 -11.85 -21.40
CA ILE A 65 -22.87 -11.62 -20.13
C ILE A 65 -22.27 -12.94 -19.67
N ASP A 66 -20.94 -13.08 -19.77
CA ASP A 66 -20.25 -14.22 -19.20
C ASP A 66 -20.04 -14.01 -17.68
N GLY A 67 -21.01 -14.49 -16.90
CA GLY A 67 -20.96 -14.46 -15.45
C GLY A 67 -19.78 -15.24 -14.86
N ASN A 68 -19.27 -16.26 -15.56
CA ASN A 68 -18.16 -17.06 -15.08
C ASN A 68 -16.83 -16.28 -15.18
N ALA A 69 -16.61 -15.56 -16.28
CA ALA A 69 -15.47 -14.66 -16.42
C ALA A 69 -15.50 -13.54 -15.37
N LEU A 70 -16.69 -12.98 -15.10
CA LEU A 70 -16.87 -11.95 -14.07
C LEU A 70 -16.52 -12.50 -12.68
N LEU A 71 -17.00 -13.69 -12.34
CA LEU A 71 -16.72 -14.35 -11.06
C LEU A 71 -15.23 -14.64 -10.90
N LEU A 72 -14.58 -15.22 -11.92
CA LEU A 72 -13.15 -15.53 -11.92
C LEU A 72 -12.30 -14.28 -11.69
N LEU A 73 -12.63 -13.17 -12.36
CA LEU A 73 -11.92 -11.90 -12.20
C LEU A 73 -12.04 -11.39 -10.77
N ASN A 74 -13.26 -11.32 -10.23
CA ASN A 74 -13.52 -10.88 -8.87
C ASN A 74 -12.76 -11.73 -7.84
N LEU A 75 -12.79 -13.05 -7.99
CA LEU A 75 -12.14 -13.99 -7.08
C LEU A 75 -10.61 -13.89 -7.14
N ARG A 76 -10.06 -13.74 -8.35
CA ARG A 76 -8.62 -13.59 -8.57
C ARG A 76 -8.10 -12.29 -7.95
N VAL A 77 -8.78 -11.16 -8.20
CA VAL A 77 -8.35 -9.87 -7.62
C VAL A 77 -8.42 -9.92 -6.09
N LEU A 78 -9.50 -10.46 -5.52
CA LEU A 78 -9.64 -10.61 -4.08
C LEU A 78 -8.53 -11.49 -3.48
N LEU A 79 -8.24 -12.64 -4.10
CA LEU A 79 -7.19 -13.55 -3.67
C LEU A 79 -5.82 -12.88 -3.70
N LEU A 80 -5.48 -12.21 -4.80
CA LEU A 80 -4.21 -11.51 -4.94
C LEU A 80 -4.06 -10.41 -3.89
N SER A 81 -5.10 -9.61 -3.66
CA SER A 81 -5.06 -8.57 -2.64
C SER A 81 -4.98 -9.10 -1.22
N LEU A 82 -5.63 -10.24 -0.92
CA LEU A 82 -5.46 -10.92 0.35
C LEU A 82 -4.02 -11.42 0.53
N LEU A 83 -3.43 -12.04 -0.50
CA LEU A 83 -2.04 -12.51 -0.47
C LEU A 83 -1.05 -11.36 -0.28
N VAL A 84 -1.25 -10.22 -0.94
CA VAL A 84 -0.45 -9.01 -0.76
C VAL A 84 -0.55 -8.54 0.69
N ALA A 85 -1.78 -8.36 1.21
CA ALA A 85 -2.00 -7.88 2.57
C ALA A 85 -1.40 -8.82 3.62
N TRP A 86 -1.54 -10.13 3.42
CA TRP A 86 -0.95 -11.15 4.28
C TRP A 86 0.57 -11.09 4.25
N THR A 87 1.17 -10.98 3.07
CA THR A 87 2.63 -10.93 2.91
C THR A 87 3.22 -9.70 3.58
N VAL A 88 2.60 -8.52 3.39
CA VAL A 88 3.05 -7.28 4.05
C VAL A 88 3.02 -7.40 5.57
N HIS A 89 2.08 -8.15 6.14
CA HIS A 89 1.99 -8.36 7.58
C HIS A 89 2.93 -9.47 8.09
N ALA A 90 3.09 -10.55 7.33
CA ALA A 90 3.83 -11.73 7.76
C ALA A 90 5.35 -11.61 7.51
N VAL A 91 5.75 -10.75 6.57
CA VAL A 91 7.16 -10.60 6.18
C VAL A 91 7.85 -9.57 7.07
N ASP A 92 8.84 -10.04 7.83
CA ASP A 92 9.85 -9.19 8.43
C ASP A 92 10.85 -8.74 7.36
N PHE A 93 10.67 -7.53 6.85
CA PHE A 93 11.55 -6.94 5.84
C PHE A 93 13.01 -6.85 6.30
N ASP A 94 13.28 -6.65 7.59
CA ASP A 94 14.66 -6.58 8.11
C ASP A 94 15.36 -7.94 7.98
N ARG A 95 14.62 -9.02 8.28
CA ARG A 95 15.12 -10.39 8.11
C ARG A 95 15.31 -10.75 6.64
N VAL A 96 14.40 -10.35 5.76
CA VAL A 96 14.52 -10.60 4.31
C VAL A 96 15.73 -9.88 3.73
N LEU A 97 15.97 -8.64 4.14
CA LEU A 97 17.08 -7.81 3.65
C LEU A 97 18.40 -8.11 4.36
N ALA A 98 18.44 -9.07 5.31
CA ALA A 98 19.66 -9.39 6.06
C ALA A 98 20.83 -9.81 5.16
N ARG A 99 20.56 -10.42 4.00
CA ARG A 99 21.57 -10.81 3.01
C ARG A 99 22.09 -9.64 2.16
N TRP A 100 21.39 -8.52 2.15
CA TRP A 100 21.69 -7.34 1.33
C TRP A 100 21.90 -6.11 2.21
N PRO A 101 23.10 -5.95 2.81
CA PRO A 101 23.37 -4.91 3.80
C PRO A 101 23.13 -3.49 3.28
N ALA A 102 23.38 -3.22 1.99
CA ALA A 102 23.06 -1.93 1.38
C ALA A 102 21.56 -1.61 1.41
N ALA A 103 20.72 -2.56 0.98
CA ALA A 103 19.27 -2.37 0.96
C ALA A 103 18.68 -2.32 2.38
N ARG A 104 19.25 -3.06 3.34
CA ARG A 104 18.89 -2.96 4.77
C ARG A 104 19.22 -1.58 5.36
N ARG A 105 20.41 -1.03 5.06
CA ARG A 105 20.79 0.34 5.45
C ARG A 105 19.81 1.36 4.87
N TRP A 106 19.48 1.24 3.59
CA TRP A 106 18.55 2.14 2.94
C TRP A 106 17.14 2.08 3.54
N LEU A 107 16.62 0.87 3.82
CA LEU A 107 15.34 0.70 4.50
C LEU A 107 15.33 1.38 5.88
N ALA A 108 16.42 1.28 6.65
CA ALA A 108 16.54 1.93 7.95
C ALA A 108 16.47 3.47 7.82
N ILE A 109 17.21 4.04 6.86
CA ILE A 109 17.20 5.49 6.59
C ILE A 109 15.79 5.94 6.20
N VAL A 110 15.13 5.22 5.29
CA VAL A 110 13.77 5.54 4.83
C VAL A 110 12.77 5.48 5.98
N ARG A 111 12.83 4.46 6.84
CA ARG A 111 11.95 4.34 8.02
C ARG A 111 12.09 5.52 8.98
N ILE A 112 13.33 5.97 9.23
CA ILE A 112 13.58 7.15 10.07
C ILE A 112 12.95 8.40 9.44
N HIS A 113 13.13 8.61 8.14
CA HIS A 113 12.55 9.76 7.43
C HIS A 113 11.02 9.73 7.42
N ILE A 114 10.41 8.56 7.22
CA ILE A 114 8.95 8.40 7.29
C ILE A 114 8.44 8.82 8.68
N GLY A 115 9.06 8.33 9.76
CA GLY A 115 8.64 8.69 11.11
C GLY A 115 8.79 10.19 11.41
N LEU A 116 9.89 10.80 10.96
CA LEU A 116 10.13 12.23 11.11
C LEU A 116 9.10 13.07 10.34
N LEU A 117 8.80 12.71 9.09
CA LEU A 117 7.81 13.39 8.27
C LEU A 117 6.39 13.22 8.82
N GLN A 118 6.04 12.05 9.34
CA GLN A 118 4.75 11.81 9.99
C GLN A 118 4.57 12.71 11.23
N ARG A 119 5.61 12.82 12.06
CA ARG A 119 5.58 13.72 13.22
C ARG A 119 5.45 15.18 12.81
N GLN A 120 6.22 15.62 11.81
CA GLN A 120 6.11 16.99 11.30
C GLN A 120 4.71 17.26 10.75
N ALA A 121 4.14 16.34 9.96
CA ALA A 121 2.79 16.46 9.44
C ALA A 121 1.74 16.57 10.57
N SER A 122 1.90 15.82 11.67
CA SER A 122 1.00 15.95 12.82
C SER A 122 1.14 17.32 13.52
N ASP A 123 2.37 17.82 13.67
CA ASP A 123 2.63 19.11 14.31
C ASP A 123 2.04 20.26 13.47
N TYR A 124 2.18 20.20 12.15
CA TYR A 124 1.55 21.15 11.23
C TYR A 124 0.03 21.12 11.32
N ARG A 125 -0.58 19.93 11.40
CA ARG A 125 -2.03 19.80 11.55
C ARG A 125 -2.52 20.48 12.82
N ILE A 126 -1.79 20.33 13.93
CA ILE A 126 -2.12 20.97 15.22
C ILE A 126 -1.95 22.49 15.11
N ALA A 127 -0.83 22.97 14.56
CA ALA A 127 -0.58 24.40 14.39
C ALA A 127 -1.59 25.08 13.45
N PHE A 128 -2.05 24.38 12.41
CA PHE A 128 -3.08 24.87 11.52
C PHE A 128 -4.45 24.95 12.21
N ALA A 129 -4.80 23.94 13.01
CA ALA A 129 -6.02 23.95 13.81
C ALA A 129 -6.01 25.07 14.86
N SER A 130 -4.86 25.35 15.51
CA SER A 130 -4.77 26.40 16.52
C SER A 130 -4.83 27.83 15.93
N ARG A 131 -4.45 27.99 14.66
CA ARG A 131 -4.47 29.29 13.96
C ARG A 131 -5.77 29.57 13.21
N SER A 132 -6.67 28.59 13.14
CA SER A 132 -7.95 28.72 12.44
C SER A 132 -9.06 28.97 13.46
N ALA A 133 -9.55 30.22 13.53
CA ALA A 133 -10.70 30.56 14.37
C ALA A 133 -12.02 29.93 13.83
N GLU A 134 -12.06 29.65 12.54
CA GLU A 134 -13.19 29.00 11.84
C GLU A 134 -12.74 27.71 11.13
N PRO A 135 -13.64 26.74 10.92
CA PRO A 135 -13.31 25.54 10.16
C PRO A 135 -12.89 25.91 8.72
N PRO A 136 -11.66 25.56 8.31
CA PRO A 136 -11.08 26.04 7.07
C PRO A 136 -11.79 25.41 5.85
N THR A 137 -12.08 26.24 4.84
CA THR A 137 -12.65 25.82 3.57
C THR A 137 -11.72 24.87 2.81
N LEU A 138 -12.27 24.07 1.88
CA LEU A 138 -11.47 23.14 1.07
C LEU A 138 -10.34 23.83 0.30
N ALA A 139 -10.61 24.99 -0.29
CA ALA A 139 -9.61 25.77 -1.01
C ALA A 139 -8.45 26.23 -0.11
N THR A 140 -8.74 26.60 1.13
CA THR A 140 -7.72 26.98 2.11
C THR A 140 -6.91 25.78 2.57
N ARG A 141 -7.55 24.62 2.77
CA ARG A 141 -6.84 23.36 3.07
C ARG A 141 -5.87 22.98 1.95
N TYR A 142 -6.31 23.04 0.68
CA TYR A 142 -5.43 22.73 -0.46
C TYR A 142 -4.23 23.67 -0.55
N ARG A 143 -4.44 24.99 -0.39
CA ARG A 143 -3.34 25.97 -0.39
C ARG A 143 -2.37 25.76 0.76
N ALA A 144 -2.89 25.49 1.96
CA ALA A 144 -2.08 25.18 3.13
C ALA A 144 -1.26 23.90 2.89
N VAL A 145 -1.87 22.83 2.39
CA VAL A 145 -1.17 21.58 2.06
C VAL A 145 -0.08 21.80 1.02
N ALA A 146 -0.33 22.58 -0.02
CA ALA A 146 0.68 22.89 -1.05
C ALA A 146 1.86 23.68 -0.47
N ALA A 147 1.60 24.75 0.30
CA ALA A 147 2.64 25.54 0.94
C ALA A 147 3.46 24.73 1.95
N HIS A 148 2.79 23.89 2.75
CA HIS A 148 3.46 23.00 3.70
C HIS A 148 4.24 21.89 3.00
N GLY A 149 3.72 21.34 1.89
CA GLY A 149 4.39 20.32 1.10
C GLY A 149 5.71 20.81 0.53
N LEU A 150 5.74 22.03 0.00
CA LEU A 150 6.97 22.67 -0.50
C LEU A 150 7.98 22.86 0.63
N GLY A 151 7.58 23.46 1.76
CA GLY A 151 8.49 23.65 2.89
C GLY A 151 9.00 22.34 3.51
N LEU A 152 8.17 21.29 3.53
CA LEU A 152 8.57 19.95 3.96
C LEU A 152 9.59 19.34 2.99
N LEU A 153 9.43 19.54 1.68
CA LEU A 153 10.36 19.04 0.67
C LEU A 153 11.72 19.71 0.79
N ASP A 154 11.76 21.04 0.90
CA ASP A 154 13.01 21.78 1.09
C ASP A 154 13.75 21.31 2.36
N LYS A 155 13.00 21.14 3.46
CA LYS A 155 13.55 20.63 4.71
C LYS A 155 14.02 19.17 4.59
N ALA A 156 13.33 18.35 3.82
CA ALA A 156 13.72 16.97 3.58
C ALA A 156 15.03 16.89 2.78
N VAL A 157 15.20 17.75 1.76
CA VAL A 157 16.45 17.85 0.98
C VAL A 157 17.61 18.29 1.88
N GLN A 158 17.44 19.36 2.65
CA GLN A 158 18.46 19.84 3.58
C GLN A 158 18.82 18.79 4.64
N ASN A 159 17.82 18.07 5.18
CA ASN A 159 18.06 16.98 6.13
C ASN A 159 18.80 15.80 5.48
N ALA A 160 18.49 15.47 4.23
CA ALA A 160 19.16 14.41 3.50
C ALA A 160 20.64 14.76 3.26
N GLU A 161 20.94 16.00 2.89
CA GLU A 161 22.32 16.50 2.74
C GLU A 161 23.08 16.42 4.07
N ALA A 162 22.50 16.97 5.14
CA ALA A 162 23.10 16.95 6.48
C ALA A 162 23.33 15.51 6.99
N THR A 163 22.36 14.61 6.77
CA THR A 163 22.47 13.19 7.16
C THR A 163 23.57 12.50 6.35
N THR A 164 23.65 12.77 5.05
CA THR A 164 24.68 12.20 4.17
C THR A 164 26.08 12.65 4.60
N LEU A 165 26.27 13.94 4.86
CA LEU A 165 27.53 14.49 5.36
C LEU A 165 27.91 13.89 6.72
N ALA A 166 26.94 13.75 7.63
CA ALA A 166 27.17 13.15 8.95
C ALA A 166 27.50 11.65 8.86
N MET A 167 26.91 10.93 7.90
CA MET A 167 27.23 9.51 7.67
C MET A 167 28.61 9.35 7.03
N ARG A 168 28.98 10.23 6.10
CA ARG A 168 30.32 10.25 5.48
C ARG A 168 31.40 10.60 6.52
N SER A 169 31.17 11.59 7.38
CA SER A 169 32.14 11.94 8.44
C SER A 169 32.34 10.84 9.48
N ARG A 170 31.38 9.92 9.61
CA ARG A 170 31.44 8.74 10.48
C ARG A 170 31.97 7.47 9.78
N GLY A 171 32.41 7.57 8.52
CA GLY A 171 32.87 6.42 7.73
C GLY A 171 31.78 5.39 7.41
N ALA A 172 30.50 5.79 7.47
CA ALA A 172 29.37 4.91 7.17
C ALA A 172 29.01 4.89 5.67
N LEU A 173 29.45 5.92 4.95
CA LEU A 173 29.33 6.12 3.50
C LEU A 173 30.72 6.49 2.97
N ASP A 174 31.53 5.47 2.74
CA ASP A 174 32.74 5.59 1.95
C ASP A 174 32.38 5.15 0.53
N ASP A 175 32.70 5.98 -0.46
CA ASP A 175 32.66 5.59 -1.88
C ASP A 175 33.79 4.57 -2.17
#